data_AF-A0A5S9M2S2-F1
#
_entry.id   AF-A0A5S9M2S2-F1
#
_cell.length_a   1.000
_cell.length_b   1.000
_cell.length_c   1.000
_cell.angle_alpha   90.00
_cell.angle_beta   90.00
_cell.angle_gamma   90.00
#
_symmetry.space_group_name_H-M   'P 1'
#
loop_
_entity.id
_entity.type
_entity.pdbx_description
1 polymer ?
#
loop_
_entity_poly.entity_id
_entity_poly.type
_entity_poly.pdbx_seq_one_letter_code
_entity_poly.pdbx_strand_id
1 'polypeptide(L)'
;MIFYFRDMLLYKTAPDLEGVLEKVKVDESFVALSDRVTPQFLYETIEVLNKSHQEMKWTNHPRIFFEVAVVKLCQSTAGLTQGHADADLTALTDKINRLEQELSRLRAEGVPMSPSHSPQKKRKRLDHKQVTKMAIVLLSAEFMRF
;
A
#
# COMPACT_ATOMS: atom_id res chain seq x y z
N MET A 1 -28.84 -0.98 14.95
CA MET A 1 -28.37 -0.78 13.57
C MET A 1 -27.06 -1.48 13.29
N ILE A 2 -25.94 -1.17 13.99
CA ILE A 2 -24.64 -1.86 13.75
C ILE A 2 -24.76 -3.40 13.80
N PHE A 3 -25.43 -3.94 14.82
CA PHE A 3 -25.64 -5.37 14.96
C PHE A 3 -26.39 -6.03 13.79
N TYR A 4 -27.32 -5.32 13.14
CA TYR A 4 -28.03 -5.85 11.98
C TYR A 4 -27.07 -6.03 10.79
N PHE A 5 -26.22 -5.03 10.51
CA PHE A 5 -25.23 -5.13 9.44
C PHE A 5 -24.13 -6.15 9.75
N ARG A 6 -23.74 -6.29 11.02
CA ARG A 6 -22.83 -7.37 11.48
C ARG A 6 -23.44 -8.75 11.23
N ASP A 7 -24.70 -8.94 11.63
CA ASP A 7 -25.40 -10.21 11.46
C ASP A 7 -25.60 -10.53 9.97
N MET A 8 -25.88 -9.52 9.12
CA MET A 8 -25.90 -9.68 7.67
C MET A 8 -24.54 -10.04 7.08
N LEU A 9 -23.46 -9.44 7.56
CA LEU A 9 -22.11 -9.79 7.15
C LEU A 9 -21.80 -11.25 7.54
N LEU A 10 -22.12 -11.64 8.77
CA LEU A 10 -21.93 -13.00 9.27
C LEU A 10 -22.70 -14.02 8.43
N TYR A 11 -23.98 -13.76 8.17
CA TYR A 11 -24.83 -14.60 7.32
C TYR A 11 -24.22 -14.77 5.92
N LYS A 12 -23.73 -13.69 5.30
CA LYS A 12 -23.09 -13.76 3.98
C LYS A 12 -21.77 -14.55 3.97
N THR A 13 -21.04 -14.58 5.08
CA THR A 13 -19.77 -15.33 5.20
C THR A 13 -19.95 -16.78 5.62
N ALA A 14 -20.98 -17.05 6.42
CA ALA A 14 -21.25 -18.36 7.01
C ALA A 14 -22.77 -18.51 7.24
N PRO A 15 -23.53 -18.87 6.19
CA PRO A 15 -24.99 -18.98 6.28
C PRO A 15 -25.45 -20.07 7.26
N ASP A 16 -24.64 -21.11 7.47
CA ASP A 16 -24.93 -22.22 8.39
C ASP A 16 -24.84 -21.81 9.89
N LEU A 17 -24.44 -20.58 10.19
CA LEU A 17 -24.29 -20.05 11.55
C LEU A 17 -25.52 -19.28 12.06
N GLU A 18 -26.72 -19.61 11.57
CA GLU A 18 -27.96 -18.89 11.91
C GLU A 18 -28.20 -18.78 13.43
N GLY A 19 -27.83 -19.80 14.21
CA GLY A 19 -27.94 -19.80 15.67
C GLY A 19 -27.02 -18.80 16.41
N VAL A 20 -26.10 -18.13 15.70
CA VAL A 20 -25.16 -17.14 16.23
C VAL A 20 -25.62 -15.71 15.95
N LEU A 21 -26.67 -15.53 15.14
CA LEU A 21 -27.24 -14.21 14.85
C LEU A 21 -28.00 -13.68 16.07
N GLU A 22 -27.70 -12.45 16.49
CA GLU A 22 -28.26 -11.89 17.73
C GLU A 22 -29.53 -11.05 17.51
N LYS A 23 -29.63 -10.40 16.35
CA LYS A 23 -30.66 -9.39 16.05
C LYS A 23 -31.49 -9.70 14.83
N VAL A 24 -30.96 -10.50 13.90
CA VAL A 24 -31.62 -10.81 12.64
C VAL A 24 -32.41 -12.12 12.77
N LYS A 25 -33.62 -12.12 12.21
CA LYS A 25 -34.32 -13.34 11.81
C LYS A 25 -34.10 -13.54 10.31
N VAL A 26 -33.65 -14.72 9.90
CA VAL A 26 -33.43 -15.04 8.49
C VAL A 26 -34.78 -15.39 7.86
N ASP A 27 -35.50 -14.37 7.41
CA ASP A 27 -36.70 -14.53 6.59
C ASP A 27 -36.41 -14.23 5.11
N GLU A 28 -37.38 -14.49 4.24
CA GLU A 28 -37.25 -14.27 2.79
C GLU A 28 -36.84 -12.83 2.46
N SER A 29 -37.36 -11.85 3.20
CA SER A 29 -37.05 -10.44 2.98
C SER A 29 -35.60 -10.10 3.32
N PHE A 30 -35.08 -10.69 4.40
CA PHE A 30 -33.69 -10.55 4.81
C PHE A 30 -32.75 -11.21 3.80
N VAL A 31 -33.05 -12.42 3.35
CA VAL A 31 -32.24 -13.13 2.35
C VAL A 31 -32.17 -12.31 1.06
N ALA A 32 -33.33 -11.88 0.53
CA ALA A 32 -33.40 -11.08 -0.69
C ALA A 32 -32.64 -9.74 -0.57
N LEU A 33 -32.63 -9.11 0.60
CA LEU A 33 -31.84 -7.90 0.84
C LEU A 33 -30.35 -8.23 0.93
N SER A 34 -29.98 -9.30 1.64
CA SER A 34 -28.60 -9.72 1.81
C SER A 34 -27.93 -10.01 0.47
N ASP A 35 -28.66 -10.54 -0.51
CA ASP A 35 -28.16 -10.81 -1.87
C ASP A 35 -27.82 -9.53 -2.64
N ARG A 36 -28.57 -8.45 -2.42
CA ARG A 36 -28.38 -7.16 -3.09
C ARG A 36 -27.28 -6.31 -2.46
N VAL A 37 -26.93 -6.62 -1.21
CA VAL A 37 -25.96 -5.84 -0.44
C VAL A 37 -24.56 -6.44 -0.58
N THR A 38 -23.59 -5.61 -0.96
CA THR A 38 -22.20 -6.04 -1.10
C THR A 38 -21.48 -6.12 0.25
N PRO A 39 -20.52 -7.04 0.43
CA PRO A 39 -19.68 -7.08 1.63
C PRO A 39 -18.95 -5.76 1.89
N GLN A 40 -18.47 -5.09 0.84
CA GLN A 40 -17.77 -3.80 0.93
C GLN A 40 -18.65 -2.73 1.56
N PHE A 41 -19.91 -2.63 1.13
CA PHE A 41 -20.88 -1.72 1.73
C PHE A 41 -21.14 -2.04 3.20
N LEU A 42 -21.21 -3.33 3.58
CA LEU A 42 -21.39 -3.74 4.98
C LEU A 42 -20.21 -3.30 5.85
N TYR A 43 -18.97 -3.52 5.39
CA TYR A 43 -17.77 -3.10 6.12
C TYR A 43 -17.74 -1.60 6.34
N GLU A 44 -17.94 -0.81 5.29
CA GLU A 44 -17.98 0.65 5.39
C GLU A 44 -19.11 1.13 6.31
N THR A 45 -20.30 0.53 6.18
CA THR A 45 -21.45 0.88 7.00
C THR A 45 -21.18 0.63 8.48
N ILE A 46 -20.62 -0.53 8.81
CA ILE A 46 -20.25 -0.88 10.19
C ILE A 46 -19.22 0.12 10.73
N GLU A 47 -18.20 0.47 9.94
CA GLU A 47 -17.16 1.42 10.36
C GLU A 47 -17.73 2.81 10.65
N VAL A 48 -18.48 3.39 9.71
CA VAL A 48 -19.07 4.73 9.85
C VAL A 48 -20.01 4.80 11.04
N LEU A 49 -20.89 3.80 11.19
CA LEU A 49 -21.82 3.75 12.31
C LEU A 49 -21.09 3.58 13.64
N ASN A 50 -20.05 2.75 13.71
CA ASN A 50 -19.30 2.53 14.95
C ASN A 50 -18.52 3.80 15.36
N LYS A 51 -17.91 4.49 14.40
CA LYS A 51 -17.25 5.77 14.64
C LYS A 51 -18.23 6.82 15.16
N SER A 52 -19.35 7.02 14.46
CA SER A 52 -20.40 7.96 14.88
C SER A 52 -20.94 7.59 16.26
N HIS A 53 -21.17 6.30 16.53
CA HIS A 53 -21.61 5.82 17.83
C HIS A 53 -20.63 6.14 18.95
N GLN A 54 -19.32 6.05 18.70
CA GLN A 54 -18.31 6.44 19.68
C GLN A 54 -18.26 7.95 19.90
N GLU A 55 -18.34 8.75 18.84
CA GLU A 55 -18.37 10.22 18.91
C GLU A 55 -19.61 10.72 19.69
N MET A 56 -20.76 10.07 19.50
CA MET A 56 -22.01 10.36 20.21
C MET A 56 -21.89 10.21 21.74
N LYS A 57 -20.96 9.41 22.26
CA LYS A 57 -20.76 9.24 23.71
C LYS A 57 -20.15 10.47 24.40
N TRP A 58 -19.49 11.35 23.65
CA TRP A 58 -18.68 12.45 24.19
C TRP A 58 -19.23 13.83 23.81
N THR A 59 -20.50 13.93 23.43
CA THR A 59 -21.14 15.15 22.94
C THR A 59 -22.51 15.38 23.55
N ASN A 60 -22.89 16.66 23.66
CA ASN A 60 -24.23 17.08 24.09
C ASN A 60 -25.26 16.99 22.94
N HIS A 61 -24.82 16.73 21.70
CA HIS A 61 -25.67 16.74 20.51
C HIS A 61 -25.50 15.47 19.66
N PRO A 62 -25.81 14.27 20.18
CA PRO A 62 -25.60 12.99 19.49
C PRO A 62 -26.38 12.89 18.17
N ARG A 63 -27.55 13.54 18.08
CA ARG A 63 -28.37 13.57 16.86
C ARG A 63 -27.60 14.07 15.64
N ILE A 64 -26.78 15.11 15.79
CA ILE A 64 -26.02 15.71 14.68
C ILE A 64 -25.03 14.68 14.11
N PHE A 65 -24.35 13.93 14.98
CA PHE A 65 -23.38 12.91 14.54
C PHE A 65 -24.05 11.74 13.82
N PHE A 66 -25.27 11.39 14.23
CA PHE A 66 -26.05 10.39 13.51
C PHE A 66 -26.49 10.90 12.13
N GLU A 67 -26.97 12.15 12.04
CA GLU A 67 -27.34 12.78 10.77
C GLU A 67 -26.15 12.83 9.79
N VAL A 68 -24.97 13.23 10.27
CA VAL A 68 -23.73 13.23 9.48
C VAL A 68 -23.35 11.81 9.04
N ALA A 69 -23.51 10.80 9.90
CA ALA A 69 -23.22 9.42 9.54
C ALA A 69 -24.13 8.91 8.42
N VAL A 70 -25.44 9.16 8.52
CA VAL A 70 -26.41 8.78 7.48
C VAL A 70 -26.08 9.46 6.15
N VAL A 71 -25.79 10.77 6.18
CA VAL A 71 -25.42 11.54 4.98
C VAL A 71 -24.14 11.00 4.33
N LYS A 72 -23.15 10.56 5.12
CA LYS A 72 -21.94 9.92 4.60
C LYS A 72 -22.25 8.59 3.91
N LEU A 73 -23.06 7.73 4.55
CA LEU A 73 -23.43 6.43 3.99
C LEU A 73 -24.16 6.56 2.65
N CYS A 74 -25.08 7.52 2.53
CA CYS A 74 -25.78 7.78 1.28
C CYS A 74 -24.83 8.22 0.17
N GLN A 75 -23.81 9.05 0.47
CA GLN A 75 -22.83 9.49 -0.52
C GLN A 75 -21.89 8.36 -0.95
N SER A 76 -21.45 7.51 -0.03
CA SER A 76 -20.61 6.35 -0.36
C SER A 76 -21.31 5.36 -1.29
N THR A 77 -22.61 5.15 -1.12
CA THR A 77 -23.38 4.30 -2.06
C THR A 77 -23.44 4.87 -3.49
N ALA A 78 -23.39 6.19 -3.65
CA ALA A 78 -23.32 6.83 -4.96
C ALA A 78 -21.93 6.70 -5.62
N GLY A 79 -20.87 6.51 -4.83
CA GLY A 79 -19.51 6.27 -5.33
C GLY A 79 -19.25 4.81 -5.70
N LEU A 80 -19.87 3.85 -5.00
CA LEU A 80 -19.73 2.42 -5.28
C LEU A 80 -20.35 1.98 -6.62
N THR A 81 -21.27 2.76 -7.17
CA THR A 81 -21.80 2.58 -8.53
C THR A 81 -20.89 3.17 -9.62
N GLN A 82 -19.80 3.86 -9.26
CA GLN A 82 -18.84 4.43 -10.21
C GLN A 82 -17.37 4.06 -9.89
N GLY A 83 -16.97 2.88 -10.38
CA GLY A 83 -15.72 2.71 -11.14
C GLY A 83 -14.35 2.81 -10.45
N HIS A 84 -14.23 3.24 -9.18
CA HIS A 84 -12.90 3.40 -8.58
C HIS A 84 -12.22 2.08 -8.20
N ALA A 85 -12.97 1.11 -7.67
CA ALA A 85 -12.40 -0.20 -7.33
C ALA A 85 -11.94 -0.97 -8.58
N ASP A 86 -12.62 -0.79 -9.72
CA ASP A 86 -12.28 -1.46 -10.98
C ASP A 86 -11.01 -0.87 -11.61
N ALA A 87 -10.85 0.46 -11.57
CA ALA A 87 -9.65 1.13 -12.08
C ALA A 87 -8.37 0.73 -11.32
N ASP A 88 -8.43 0.66 -9.98
CA ASP A 88 -7.28 0.26 -9.16
C ASP A 88 -6.95 -1.23 -9.32
N LEU A 89 -7.97 -2.09 -9.43
CA LEU A 89 -7.78 -3.53 -9.66
C LEU A 89 -7.17 -3.80 -11.05
N THR A 90 -7.62 -3.06 -12.07
CA THR A 90 -7.08 -3.14 -13.43
C THR A 90 -5.61 -2.68 -13.46
N ALA A 91 -5.30 -1.54 -12.83
CA ALA A 91 -3.94 -1.02 -12.74
C ALA A 91 -3.01 -1.97 -11.97
N LEU A 92 -3.51 -2.66 -10.95
CA LEU A 92 -2.76 -3.67 -10.20
C LEU A 92 -2.55 -4.94 -11.04
N THR A 93 -3.55 -5.38 -11.79
CA THR A 93 -3.47 -6.52 -12.71
C THR A 93 -2.45 -6.26 -13.81
N ASP A 94 -2.43 -5.06 -14.39
CA ASP A 94 -1.43 -4.65 -15.38
C ASP A 94 0.00 -4.64 -14.81
N LYS A 95 0.17 -4.20 -13.56
CA LYS A 95 1.47 -4.27 -12.87
C LYS A 95 1.92 -5.72 -12.65
N ILE A 96 1.00 -6.61 -12.26
CA ILE A 96 1.30 -8.04 -12.09
C ILE A 96 1.74 -8.66 -13.43
N ASN A 97 0.99 -8.43 -14.50
CA ASN A 97 1.32 -8.94 -15.84
C ASN A 97 2.70 -8.46 -16.32
N ARG A 98 3.04 -7.17 -16.08
CA ARG A 98 4.38 -6.64 -16.39
C ARG A 98 5.47 -7.33 -15.58
N LEU A 99 5.27 -7.51 -14.28
CA LEU A 99 6.24 -8.18 -13.42
C LEU A 99 6.43 -9.65 -13.80
N GLU A 100 5.35 -10.34 -14.18
CA GLU A 100 5.43 -11.72 -14.68
C GLU A 100 6.22 -11.82 -15.99
N GLN A 101 6.03 -10.86 -16.91
CA GLN A 101 6.83 -10.78 -18.14
C GLN A 101 8.30 -10.49 -17.85
N GLU A 102 8.61 -9.55 -16.96
CA GLU A 102 10.00 -9.25 -16.55
C GLU A 102 10.66 -10.45 -15.88
N LEU A 103 9.95 -11.17 -14.99
CA LEU A 103 10.44 -12.39 -14.36
C LEU A 103 10.67 -13.51 -15.37
N SER A 104 9.76 -13.69 -16.33
CA SER A 104 9.92 -14.66 -17.41
C SER A 104 11.15 -14.35 -18.25
N ARG A 105 11.35 -13.06 -18.59
CA ARG A 105 12.53 -12.60 -19.33
C ARG A 105 13.82 -12.81 -18.54
N LEU A 106 13.84 -12.47 -17.26
CA LEU A 106 15.01 -12.70 -16.38
C LEU A 106 15.32 -14.19 -16.20
N ARG A 107 14.31 -15.06 -16.17
CA ARG A 107 14.51 -16.51 -16.14
C ARG A 107 15.05 -17.05 -17.47
N ALA A 108 14.61 -16.51 -18.60
CA ALA A 108 15.04 -16.93 -19.93
C ALA A 108 16.44 -16.41 -20.29
N GLU A 109 16.74 -15.14 -19.98
CA GLU A 109 18.03 -14.50 -20.27
C GLU A 109 19.08 -14.80 -19.20
N GLY A 110 18.67 -15.31 -18.03
CA GLY A 110 19.51 -15.41 -16.84
C GLY A 110 19.85 -14.03 -16.29
N VAL A 111 20.21 -13.93 -15.00
CA VAL A 111 20.74 -12.68 -14.46
C VAL A 111 22.10 -12.44 -15.14
N PRO A 112 22.30 -11.35 -15.90
CA PRO A 112 23.63 -11.02 -16.36
C PRO A 112 24.46 -10.71 -15.12
N MET A 113 25.31 -11.67 -14.72
CA MET A 113 26.47 -11.35 -13.92
C MET A 113 27.33 -10.43 -14.76
N SER A 114 27.10 -9.13 -14.62
CA SER A 114 28.01 -8.12 -15.14
C SER A 114 29.39 -8.47 -14.57
N PRO A 115 30.42 -8.64 -15.41
CA PRO A 115 31.76 -8.84 -14.88
C PRO A 115 32.05 -7.66 -13.97
N SER A 116 32.47 -7.97 -12.74
CA SER A 116 32.96 -7.01 -11.77
C SER A 116 33.82 -5.96 -12.48
N HIS A 117 33.26 -4.77 -12.68
CA HIS A 117 34.08 -3.60 -12.94
C HIS A 117 34.71 -3.25 -11.61
N SER A 118 35.82 -3.91 -11.31
CA SER A 118 36.80 -3.36 -10.38
C SER A 118 37.11 -1.94 -10.86
N PRO A 119 37.02 -0.90 -10.02
CA PRO A 119 37.55 0.40 -10.38
C PRO A 119 39.08 0.23 -10.46
N GLN A 120 39.57 -0.03 -11.67
CA GLN A 120 40.98 0.07 -12.01
C GLN A 120 41.35 1.55 -11.89
N LYS A 121 41.62 1.95 -10.64
CA LYS A 121 42.27 3.21 -10.29
C LYS A 121 43.59 3.19 -11.04
N LYS A 122 43.65 3.91 -12.17
CA LYS A 122 44.88 4.33 -12.84
C LYS A 122 45.72 5.09 -11.82
N ARG A 123 46.45 4.37 -10.97
CA ARG A 123 47.60 4.87 -10.25
C ARG A 123 48.64 5.16 -11.33
N LYS A 124 48.69 6.41 -11.78
CA LYS A 124 49.90 6.99 -12.35
C LYS A 124 51.01 6.71 -11.34
N ARG A 125 51.78 5.65 -11.56
CA ARG A 125 53.06 5.45 -10.87
C ARG A 125 53.92 6.60 -11.35
N LEU A 126 54.09 7.60 -10.49
CA LEU A 126 55.17 8.57 -10.66
C LEU A 126 56.46 7.77 -10.70
N ASP A 127 57.16 7.89 -11.82
CA ASP A 127 58.46 7.31 -12.04
C ASP A 127 59.42 7.82 -10.95
N HIS A 128 59.91 6.90 -10.13
CA HIS A 128 60.79 7.14 -8.99
C HIS A 128 62.17 7.68 -9.42
N LYS A 129 62.44 7.81 -10.74
CA LYS A 129 63.62 8.48 -11.28
C LYS A 129 63.53 10.01 -11.39
N GLN A 130 62.34 10.62 -11.29
CA GLN A 130 62.21 12.10 -11.35
C GLN A 130 62.23 12.78 -9.97
N VAL A 131 61.83 12.07 -8.90
CA VAL A 131 61.77 12.64 -7.55
C VAL A 131 63.18 12.84 -6.96
N THR A 132 64.12 11.93 -7.26
CA THR A 132 65.53 12.05 -6.80
C THR A 132 66.29 13.18 -7.52
N LYS A 133 65.94 13.50 -8.78
CA LYS A 133 66.55 14.63 -9.50
C LYS A 133 66.08 15.99 -8.99
N MET A 134 64.81 16.13 -8.56
CA MET A 134 64.35 17.39 -7.95
C MET A 134 64.90 17.60 -6.54
N ALA A 135 65.04 16.54 -5.73
CA ALA A 135 65.61 16.65 -4.38
C ALA A 135 67.09 17.09 -4.41
N ILE A 136 67.89 16.57 -5.35
CA ILE A 136 69.31 16.97 -5.50
C ILE A 136 69.43 18.42 -6.01
N VAL A 137 68.56 18.87 -6.91
CA VAL A 137 68.59 20.25 -7.43
C VAL A 137 68.15 21.28 -6.37
N LEU A 138 67.20 20.92 -5.49
CA LEU A 138 66.78 21.78 -4.39
C LEU A 138 67.81 21.85 -3.26
N LEU A 139 68.44 20.73 -2.89
CA LEU A 139 69.52 20.70 -1.89
C LEU A 139 70.79 21.44 -2.35
N SER A 140 71.08 21.47 -3.66
CA SER A 140 72.23 22.23 -4.18
C SER A 140 71.96 23.73 -4.33
N ALA A 141 70.70 24.17 -4.36
CA ALA A 141 70.33 25.59 -4.44
C ALA A 141 70.26 26.28 -3.06
N GLU A 142 70.03 25.53 -1.98
CA GLU A 142 70.10 26.07 -0.61
C GLU A 142 71.54 26.10 -0.04
N PHE A 143 72.48 25.31 -0.57
CA PHE A 143 73.89 25.31 -0.14
C PHE A 143 74.75 26.44 -0.73
N MET A 144 74.24 27.21 -1.70
CA MET A 144 74.97 28.34 -2.33
C MET A 144 74.44 29.72 -1.92
N ARG A 145 73.74 29.80 -0.79
CA ARG A 145 73.31 31.06 -0.14
C ARG A 145 73.86 31.24 1.28
N PHE A 146 74.99 30.61 1.58
CA PHE A 146 75.88 30.99 2.67
C PHE A 146 77.33 30.98 2.20
#